data_AF-A0A482XFD6-F1
#
_entry.id   AF-A0A482XFD6-F1
#
_cell.length_a   1.000
_cell.length_b   1.000
_cell.length_c   1.000
_cell.angle_alpha   90.00
_cell.angle_beta   90.00
_cell.angle_gamma   90.00
#
_symmetry.space_group_name_H-M   'P 1'
#
loop_
_entity.id
_entity.type
_entity.pdbx_description
1 polymer ?
#
loop_
_entity_poly.entity_id
_entity_poly.type
_entity_poly.pdbx_seq_one_letter_code
_entity_poly.pdbx_strand_id
1 'polypeptide(L)'
;MIENKISTSILSCYQVGNIRFSHPTLYVFPGGQGDAALFGINGFNMLVDGGFSRRACFWDFTRHLDRLDAVLVTRLNNANCLGMAAVLRRKRQAHVYPQIGHFFCNLQVSLSKLQVQ
;
A
#
# COMPACT_ATOMS: atom_id res chain seq x y z
N MET A 1 2.22 -4.39 -24.95
CA MET A 1 3.58 -4.96 -24.78
C MET A 1 4.09 -4.92 -23.31
N ILE A 2 3.39 -4.26 -22.38
CA ILE A 2 3.80 -4.19 -20.95
C ILE A 2 3.19 -5.33 -20.11
N GLU A 3 1.99 -5.79 -20.47
CA GLU A 3 1.27 -6.85 -19.73
C GLU A 3 1.99 -8.22 -19.75
N ASN A 4 2.69 -8.54 -20.84
CA ASN A 4 3.30 -9.86 -21.02
C ASN A 4 4.62 -10.08 -20.26
N LYS A 5 5.25 -9.05 -19.68
CA LYS A 5 6.43 -9.25 -18.81
C LYS A 5 6.06 -9.47 -17.35
N ILE A 6 4.89 -8.97 -16.94
CA ILE A 6 4.42 -9.02 -15.56
C ILE A 6 3.72 -10.36 -15.31
N SER A 7 2.89 -10.83 -16.25
CA SER A 7 2.17 -12.10 -16.11
C SER A 7 3.09 -13.32 -15.95
N THR A 8 4.20 -13.40 -16.68
CA THR A 8 5.13 -14.56 -16.59
C THR A 8 5.93 -14.61 -15.28
N SER A 9 6.10 -13.47 -14.60
CA SER A 9 6.84 -13.41 -13.33
C SER A 9 5.96 -13.69 -12.11
N ILE A 10 4.68 -13.32 -12.18
CA ILE A 10 3.73 -13.42 -11.05
C ILE A 10 3.03 -14.79 -11.02
N LEU A 11 2.94 -15.52 -12.15
CA LEU A 11 2.21 -16.79 -12.25
C LEU A 11 2.94 -18.02 -11.66
N SER A 12 4.18 -17.91 -11.16
CA SER A 12 4.95 -19.11 -10.76
C SER A 12 5.52 -19.14 -9.34
N CYS A 13 5.46 -18.10 -8.51
CA CYS A 13 6.25 -18.12 -7.27
C CYS A 13 5.45 -17.84 -5.99
N TYR A 14 5.53 -18.78 -5.06
CA TYR A 14 5.36 -18.59 -3.62
C TYR A 14 6.45 -17.65 -3.02
N GLN A 15 7.18 -16.91 -3.86
CA GLN A 15 8.39 -16.18 -3.49
C GLN A 15 8.07 -14.70 -3.26
N VAL A 16 7.88 -14.42 -1.98
CA VAL A 16 7.69 -13.10 -1.40
C VAL A 16 9.06 -12.38 -1.36
N GLY A 17 9.12 -11.07 -1.67
CA GLY A 17 10.37 -10.27 -1.59
C GLY A 17 11.20 -10.09 -2.88
N ASN A 18 10.80 -10.63 -4.03
CA ASN A 18 11.66 -10.63 -5.22
C ASN A 18 11.63 -9.32 -6.06
N ILE A 19 10.72 -8.40 -5.80
CA ILE A 19 10.57 -7.18 -6.63
C ILE A 19 11.45 -6.05 -6.08
N ARG A 20 12.34 -5.53 -6.95
CA ARG A 20 13.16 -4.34 -6.69
C ARG A 20 13.08 -3.40 -7.89
N PHE A 21 12.87 -2.11 -7.63
CA PHE A 21 12.86 -1.11 -8.69
C PHE A 21 14.26 -0.56 -8.92
N SER A 22 14.75 -0.63 -10.15
CA SER A 22 16.02 -0.02 -10.55
C SER A 22 15.83 1.38 -11.15
N HIS A 23 14.61 1.71 -11.57
CA HIS A 23 14.23 2.97 -12.21
C HIS A 23 12.97 3.53 -11.55
N PRO A 24 12.75 4.86 -11.57
CA PRO A 24 11.51 5.46 -11.09
C PRO A 24 10.29 4.84 -11.77
N THR A 25 9.44 4.21 -10.98
CA THR A 25 8.29 3.44 -11.43
C THR A 25 7.07 3.80 -10.59
N LEU A 26 5.93 3.98 -11.25
CA LEU A 26 4.64 4.23 -10.61
C LEU A 26 3.66 3.14 -11.00
N TYR A 27 3.10 2.44 -10.02
CA TYR A 27 1.98 1.52 -10.21
C TYR A 27 0.71 2.18 -9.70
N VAL A 28 -0.34 2.13 -10.50
CA VAL A 28 -1.68 2.58 -10.12
C VAL A 28 -2.58 1.35 -10.02
N PHE A 29 -3.22 1.17 -8.86
CA PHE A 29 -4.08 0.02 -8.61
C PHE A 29 -5.55 0.42 -8.78
N PRO A 30 -6.34 -0.29 -9.62
CA PRO A 30 -7.77 -0.04 -9.72
C PRO A 30 -8.45 -0.48 -8.41
N GLY A 31 -8.87 0.49 -7.59
CA GLY A 31 -9.46 0.27 -6.27
C GLY A 31 -10.98 0.47 -6.19
N GLY A 32 -11.63 0.74 -7.33
CA GLY A 32 -13.04 1.15 -7.38
C GLY A 32 -13.19 2.60 -6.91
N GLN A 33 -13.86 2.80 -5.75
CA GLN A 33 -14.12 4.12 -5.15
C GLN A 33 -12.96 4.67 -4.32
N GLY A 34 -11.85 3.95 -4.21
CA GLY A 34 -10.69 4.38 -3.44
C GLY A 34 -9.43 4.38 -4.29
N ASP A 35 -8.48 5.21 -3.87
CA ASP A 35 -7.21 5.41 -4.55
C ASP A 35 -6.13 4.51 -3.92
N ALA A 36 -5.27 3.94 -4.75
CA ALA A 36 -4.06 3.25 -4.29
C ALA A 36 -3.00 3.32 -5.39
N ALA A 37 -1.79 3.73 -5.02
CA ALA A 37 -0.65 3.77 -5.92
C ALA A 37 0.63 3.36 -5.18
N LEU A 38 1.60 2.81 -5.91
CA LEU A 38 2.93 2.50 -5.39
C LEU A 38 3.97 3.23 -6.23
N PHE A 39 4.73 4.09 -5.57
CA PHE A 39 5.89 4.73 -6.14
C PHE A 39 7.15 3.98 -5.70
N GLY A 40 8.01 3.65 -6.66
CA GLY A 40 9.23 2.89 -6.44
C GLY A 40 10.42 3.49 -7.17
N ILE A 41 11.51 3.71 -6.45
CA ILE A 41 12.83 4.07 -6.98
C ILE A 41 13.87 3.11 -6.40
N ASN A 42 15.12 3.21 -6.85
CA ASN A 42 16.18 2.37 -6.33
C ASN A 42 16.36 2.54 -4.82
N GLY A 43 16.07 1.47 -4.07
CA GLY A 43 16.19 1.44 -2.62
C GLY A 43 15.09 2.16 -1.85
N PHE A 44 14.01 2.60 -2.49
CA PHE A 44 12.89 3.26 -1.79
C PHE A 44 11.52 2.95 -2.43
N ASN A 45 10.60 2.43 -1.61
CA ASN A 45 9.23 2.08 -1.99
C ASN A 45 8.22 2.82 -1.11
N MET A 46 7.30 3.54 -1.74
CA MET A 46 6.26 4.29 -1.06
C MET A 46 4.86 3.89 -1.56
N LEU A 47 4.06 3.35 -0.65
CA LEU A 47 2.64 3.10 -0.91
C LEU A 47 1.85 4.36 -0.58
N VAL A 48 1.00 4.78 -1.51
CA VAL A 48 0.09 5.92 -1.36
C VAL A 48 -1.34 5.38 -1.37
N ASP A 49 -2.03 5.61 -0.26
CA ASP A 49 -3.38 5.14 0.04
C ASP A 49 -3.59 3.61 -0.01
N GLY A 50 -4.69 3.14 0.60
CA GLY A 50 -5.01 1.72 0.71
C GLY A 50 -6.20 1.26 -0.14
N GLY A 51 -6.85 2.18 -0.86
CA GLY A 51 -8.11 1.93 -1.55
C GLY A 51 -9.29 1.58 -0.62
N PHE A 52 -10.47 1.47 -1.23
CA PHE A 52 -11.76 1.32 -0.53
C PHE A 52 -12.11 -0.15 -0.24
N SER A 53 -11.64 -1.06 -1.08
CA SER A 53 -12.03 -2.47 -1.01
C SER A 53 -11.53 -3.16 0.26
N ARG A 54 -12.39 -4.00 0.87
CA ARG A 54 -12.03 -4.89 2.01
C ARG A 54 -10.91 -5.87 1.65
N ARG A 55 -10.74 -6.17 0.35
CA ARG A 55 -9.53 -6.81 -0.19
C ARG A 55 -8.62 -5.71 -0.71
N ALA A 56 -7.49 -5.51 -0.04
CA ALA A 56 -6.45 -4.58 -0.49
C ALA A 56 -5.97 -4.99 -1.90
N CYS A 57 -6.38 -4.26 -2.93
CA CYS A 57 -6.06 -4.56 -4.34
C CYS A 57 -4.54 -4.55 -4.60
N PHE A 58 -3.82 -3.69 -3.89
CA PHE A 58 -2.36 -3.60 -3.97
C PHE A 58 -1.64 -4.78 -3.30
N TRP A 59 -2.31 -5.54 -2.41
CA TRP A 59 -1.67 -6.55 -1.56
C TRP A 59 -1.04 -7.68 -2.37
N ASP A 60 -1.69 -8.12 -3.44
CA ASP A 60 -1.18 -9.20 -4.28
C ASP A 60 0.12 -8.79 -4.98
N PHE A 61 0.34 -7.50 -5.20
CA PHE A 61 1.60 -6.98 -5.72
C PHE A 61 2.61 -6.72 -4.59
N THR A 62 2.24 -5.92 -3.58
CA THR A 62 3.18 -5.44 -2.56
C THR A 62 3.73 -6.53 -1.66
N ARG A 63 3.04 -7.67 -1.51
CA ARG A 63 3.59 -8.86 -0.83
C ARG A 63 4.87 -9.37 -1.48
N HIS A 64 5.11 -9.08 -2.76
CA HIS A 64 6.33 -9.48 -3.46
C HIS A 64 7.48 -8.49 -3.27
N LEU A 65 7.28 -7.38 -2.54
CA LEU A 65 8.34 -6.46 -2.16
C LEU A 65 8.98 -6.92 -0.84
N ASP A 66 10.29 -6.70 -0.72
CA ASP A 66 11.01 -6.89 0.55
C ASP A 66 10.51 -5.89 1.61
N ARG A 67 10.27 -4.64 1.20
CA ARG A 67 9.88 -3.54 2.10
C ARG A 67 9.06 -2.46 1.42
N LEU A 68 8.25 -1.78 2.23
CA LEU A 68 7.63 -0.48 1.99
C LEU A 68 8.26 0.49 2.98
N ASP A 69 9.04 1.43 2.47
CA ASP A 69 9.76 2.42 3.28
C ASP A 69 8.83 3.44 3.90
N ALA A 70 7.83 3.85 3.14
CA ALA A 70 6.81 4.77 3.57
C ALA A 70 5.43 4.29 3.13
N VAL A 71 4.43 4.53 3.97
CA VAL A 71 3.04 4.48 3.58
C VAL A 71 2.45 5.86 3.86
N LEU A 72 1.87 6.48 2.83
CA LEU A 72 1.19 7.77 2.93
C LEU A 72 -0.31 7.54 2.78
N VAL A 73 -1.08 7.92 3.79
CA VAL A 73 -2.54 7.96 3.72
C VAL A 73 -2.98 9.41 3.55
N THR A 74 -3.52 9.73 2.38
CA THR A 74 -3.84 11.11 1.98
C THR A 74 -5.08 11.64 2.70
N ARG A 75 -6.04 10.77 2.99
CA ARG A 75 -7.31 11.07 3.65
C ARG A 75 -7.67 9.96 4.62
N LEU A 76 -8.06 10.32 5.85
CA LEU A 76 -8.62 9.37 6.81
C LEU A 76 -10.13 9.25 6.63
N ASN A 77 -10.55 8.47 5.63
CA ASN A 77 -11.94 8.14 5.40
C ASN A 77 -12.10 6.64 5.08
N ASN A 78 -13.33 6.16 5.02
CA ASN A 78 -13.60 4.77 4.69
C ASN A 78 -13.10 4.40 3.28
N ALA A 79 -12.94 5.36 2.36
CA ALA A 79 -12.46 5.17 0.99
C ALA A 79 -10.97 4.80 0.91
N ASN A 80 -10.16 5.14 1.92
CA ASN A 80 -8.70 5.02 1.83
C ASN A 80 -8.10 4.15 2.94
N CYS A 81 -8.79 4.00 4.08
CA CYS A 81 -8.25 3.31 5.26
C CYS A 81 -8.59 1.83 5.37
N LEU A 82 -9.64 1.35 4.67
CA LEU A 82 -10.13 -0.02 4.83
C LEU A 82 -9.12 -1.07 4.31
N GLY A 83 -8.50 -0.83 3.16
CA GLY A 83 -7.45 -1.70 2.65
C GLY A 83 -6.22 -1.74 3.57
N MET A 84 -5.82 -0.59 4.10
CA MET A 84 -4.71 -0.51 5.07
C MET A 84 -5.00 -1.25 6.38
N ALA A 85 -6.22 -1.11 6.92
CA ALA A 85 -6.63 -1.84 8.12
C ALA A 85 -6.58 -3.36 7.91
N ALA A 86 -6.95 -3.85 6.72
CA ALA A 86 -6.86 -5.26 6.37
C ALA A 86 -5.40 -5.76 6.32
N VAL A 87 -4.46 -4.92 5.85
CA VAL A 87 -3.02 -5.24 5.84
C VAL A 87 -2.44 -5.27 7.25
N LEU A 88 -2.74 -4.27 8.08
CA LEU A 88 -2.29 -4.21 9.47
C LEU A 88 -2.80 -5.40 10.29
N ARG A 89 -4.06 -5.81 10.07
CA ARG A 89 -4.62 -7.00 10.73
C ARG A 89 -3.89 -8.28 10.36
N ARG A 90 -3.50 -8.45 9.08
CA ARG A 90 -2.70 -9.60 8.63
C ARG A 90 -1.31 -9.60 9.27
N LYS A 91 -0.66 -8.44 9.34
CA LYS A 91 0.65 -8.26 10.01
C LYS A 91 0.62 -8.53 11.50
N ARG A 92 -0.50 -8.23 12.18
CA ARG A 92 -0.68 -8.57 13.60
C ARG A 92 -0.79 -10.08 13.83
N GLN A 93 -1.35 -10.82 12.86
CA GLN A 93 -1.58 -12.26 13.00
C GLN A 93 -0.38 -13.11 12.59
N ALA A 94 0.41 -12.64 11.63
CA ALA A 94 1.56 -13.36 11.12
C ALA A 94 2.64 -12.39 10.64
N HIS A 95 3.90 -12.84 10.73
CA HIS A 95 5.01 -12.11 10.17
C HIS A 95 5.00 -12.22 8.64
N VAL A 96 4.39 -11.22 7.99
CA VAL A 96 4.22 -11.15 6.53
C VAL A 96 4.93 -9.93 5.96
N TYR A 97 5.52 -10.11 4.79
CA TYR A 97 6.07 -9.03 3.96
C TYR A 97 4.96 -8.21 3.30
N PRO A 98 5.26 -6.99 2.83
CA PRO A 98 6.56 -6.30 2.92
C PRO A 98 6.80 -5.74 4.33
N GLN A 99 8.04 -5.57 4.78
CA GLN A 99 8.32 -4.81 6.00
C GLN A 99 7.86 -3.35 5.83
N ILE A 100 7.22 -2.75 6.83
CA ILE A 100 6.74 -1.35 6.74
C ILE A 100 7.62 -0.49 7.63
N GLY A 101 8.24 0.54 7.05
CA GLY A 101 9.03 1.54 7.75
C GLY A 101 8.16 2.61 8.40
N HIS A 102 7.94 3.71 7.70
CA HIS A 102 7.25 4.89 8.22
C HIS A 102 5.80 4.99 7.74
N PHE A 103 4.95 5.58 8.59
CA PHE A 103 3.55 5.85 8.29
C PHE A 103 3.28 7.35 8.36
N PHE A 104 2.79 7.92 7.26
CA PHE A 104 2.40 9.32 7.16
C PHE A 104 0.88 9.39 6.97
N CYS A 105 0.21 10.24 7.75
CA CYS A 105 -1.24 10.39 7.69
C CYS A 105 -1.63 11.85 7.80
N ASN A 106 -2.57 12.26 6.96
CA ASN A 106 -3.24 13.52 7.14
C ASN A 106 -4.36 13.37 8.18
N LEU A 107 -4.04 13.57 9.46
CA LEU A 107 -5.01 13.56 10.54
C LEU A 107 -5.72 14.92 10.61
N GLN A 108 -6.94 14.99 10.07
CA GLN A 108 -7.81 16.13 10.35
C GLN A 108 -8.28 16.03 11.80
N VAL A 109 -7.60 16.74 12.70
CA VAL A 109 -8.08 16.92 14.07
C VAL A 109 -9.32 17.79 13.98
N SER A 110 -10.50 17.20 14.18
CA SER A 110 -11.71 17.98 14.36
C SER A 110 -11.60 18.71 15.71
N LEU A 111 -11.19 19.98 15.68
CA LEU A 111 -11.16 20.87 16.84
C LEU A 111 -12.58 21.30 17.28
N SER A 112 -13.60 20.49 17.02
CA SER A 112 -15.00 20.78 17.37
C SER A 112 -15.32 20.57 18.86
N LYS A 113 -14.33 20.23 19.70
CA LYS A 113 -14.51 20.02 21.16
C LYS A 113 -13.76 21.02 22.06
N LEU A 114 -13.17 22.09 21.52
CA LEU A 114 -12.44 23.10 22.32
C LEU A 114 -13.14 24.48 22.39
N GLN A 115 -14.46 24.54 22.13
CA GLN A 115 -15.25 25.78 22.31
C GLN A 115 -16.40 25.64 23.32
N VAL A 116 -16.27 24.81 24.36
CA VAL A 116 -17.14 24.94 25.53
C VAL A 116 -16.32 24.73 26.81
N GLN A 117 -15.84 25.84 27.37
CA GLN A 117 -16.03 26.23 28.78
C GLN A 117 -15.62 27.69 28.96
#